data_AF-A0A9D8JDG9-F1
#
_entry.id   AF-A0A9D8JDG9-F1
#
_cell.length_a   1.000
_cell.length_b   1.000
_cell.length_c   1.000
_cell.angle_alpha   90.00
_cell.angle_beta   90.00
_cell.angle_gamma   90.00
#
_symmetry.space_group_name_H-M   'P 1'
#
loop_
_entity.id
_entity.type
_entity.pdbx_description
1 polymer ?
#
loop_
_entity_poly.entity_id
_entity_poly.type
_entity_poly.pdbx_seq_one_letter_code
_entity_poly.pdbx_strand_id
1 'polypeptide(L)'
;MPPNQRSIIAAKQWLSRARGSYARACQSKPAEGFWEDLCFDAQQAAEKSIKAVMILLGLKFPYTHDIGKLFEQLTVAGVTISPDIESAAALTEYAVETRYPGWGEPVTEDEYKEALTLACAVLDWATKQITSTEPPLVGT
;
A
#
# COMPACT_ATOMS: atom_id res chain seq x y z
N MET A 1 8.88 -15.25 -16.24
CA MET A 1 8.39 -14.68 -17.51
C MET A 1 8.25 -13.18 -17.33
N PRO A 2 8.59 -12.35 -18.33
CA PRO A 2 8.35 -10.91 -18.24
C PRO A 2 6.83 -10.61 -18.12
N PRO A 3 6.43 -9.51 -17.48
CA PRO A 3 5.02 -9.11 -17.36
C PRO A 3 4.37 -8.98 -18.74
N ASN A 4 3.16 -9.53 -18.91
CA ASN A 4 2.38 -9.29 -20.12
C ASN A 4 1.67 -7.92 -20.06
N GLN A 5 1.31 -7.36 -21.22
CA GLN A 5 0.69 -6.03 -21.32
C GLN A 5 -0.58 -5.87 -20.49
N ARG A 6 -1.39 -6.93 -20.35
CA ARG A 6 -2.61 -6.90 -19.53
C ARG A 6 -2.29 -6.73 -18.04
N SER A 7 -1.23 -7.38 -17.57
CA SER A 7 -0.78 -7.30 -16.17
C SER A 7 -0.24 -5.91 -15.85
N ILE A 8 0.49 -5.28 -16.78
CA ILE A 8 0.96 -3.90 -16.63
C ILE A 8 -0.21 -2.92 -16.52
N ILE A 9 -1.22 -3.04 -17.40
CA ILE A 9 -2.42 -2.18 -17.37
C ILE A 9 -3.18 -2.37 -16.05
N ALA A 10 -3.39 -3.61 -15.62
CA ALA A 10 -4.08 -3.91 -14.36
C ALA A 10 -3.31 -3.37 -13.14
N ALA A 11 -1.99 -3.56 -13.10
CA ALA A 11 -1.13 -3.01 -12.05
C ALA A 11 -1.25 -1.47 -11.97
N LYS A 12 -1.23 -0.78 -13.11
CA LYS A 12 -1.43 0.69 -13.16
C LYS A 12 -2.80 1.13 -12.63
N GLN A 13 -3.86 0.38 -12.91
CA GLN A 13 -5.20 0.65 -12.38
C GLN A 13 -5.23 0.50 -10.85
N TRP A 14 -4.62 -0.55 -10.32
CA TRP A 14 -4.50 -0.74 -8.87
C TRP A 14 -3.68 0.37 -8.20
N LEU A 15 -2.56 0.76 -8.80
CA LEU A 15 -1.75 1.87 -8.31
C LEU A 15 -2.51 3.20 -8.35
N SER A 16 -3.39 3.41 -9.33
CA SER A 16 -4.29 4.56 -9.36
C SER A 16 -5.27 4.57 -8.18
N ARG A 17 -5.82 3.40 -7.83
CA ARG A 17 -6.69 3.25 -6.64
C ARG A 17 -5.92 3.40 -5.32
N ALA A 18 -4.65 2.99 -5.30
CA ALA A 18 -3.75 3.23 -4.17
C ALA A 18 -3.52 4.72 -3.94
N ARG A 19 -3.18 5.48 -5.01
CA ARG A 19 -3.07 6.94 -4.96
C ARG A 19 -4.35 7.61 -4.47
N GLY A 20 -5.51 7.14 -4.93
CA GLY A 20 -6.80 7.66 -4.46
C GLY A 20 -7.06 7.39 -2.97
N SER A 21 -6.55 6.29 -2.42
CA SER A 21 -6.66 6.00 -0.98
C SER A 21 -5.69 6.90 -0.18
N TYR A 22 -4.45 7.05 -0.66
CA TYR A 22 -3.47 7.95 -0.06
C TYR A 22 -3.95 9.41 -0.05
N ALA A 23 -4.55 9.88 -1.15
CA ALA A 23 -5.10 11.22 -1.24
C ALA A 23 -6.27 11.49 -0.28
N ARG A 24 -7.02 10.45 0.12
CA ARG A 24 -8.02 10.56 1.20
C ARG A 24 -7.35 10.57 2.57
N ALA A 25 -6.35 9.72 2.77
CA ALA A 25 -5.58 9.69 4.00
C ALA A 25 -4.94 11.05 4.30
N CYS A 26 -4.44 11.78 3.29
CA CYS A 26 -3.83 13.10 3.47
C CYS A 26 -4.82 14.27 3.69
N GLN A 27 -6.13 14.02 3.69
CA GLN A 27 -7.09 15.09 3.97
C GLN A 27 -7.00 15.53 5.43
N SER A 28 -7.39 16.77 5.71
CA SER A 28 -7.57 17.22 7.09
C SER A 28 -8.61 16.36 7.79
N LYS A 29 -8.33 15.95 9.03
CA LYS A 29 -9.30 15.22 9.84
C LYS A 29 -10.58 16.04 10.01
N PRO A 30 -11.76 15.50 9.65
CA PRO A 30 -13.03 16.16 9.92
C PRO A 30 -13.20 16.42 11.43
N ALA A 31 -14.00 17.43 11.78
CA ALA A 31 -14.28 17.76 13.19
C ALA A 31 -14.82 16.55 13.96
N GLU A 32 -15.78 15.85 13.36
CA GLU A 32 -16.39 14.61 13.88
C GLU A 32 -15.67 13.33 13.41
N GLY A 33 -14.52 13.47 12.74
CA GLY A 33 -13.77 12.35 12.18
C GLY A 33 -12.71 11.80 13.13
N PHE A 34 -12.26 10.58 12.84
CA PHE A 34 -11.30 9.83 13.63
C PHE A 34 -9.97 9.70 12.87
N TRP A 35 -8.84 9.66 13.58
CA TRP A 35 -7.53 9.43 12.94
C TRP A 35 -7.46 8.02 12.35
N GLU A 36 -8.16 7.09 12.97
CA GLU A 36 -8.42 5.72 12.59
C GLU A 36 -8.95 5.59 11.15
N ASP A 37 -9.87 6.47 10.74
CA ASP A 37 -10.44 6.46 9.40
C ASP A 37 -9.39 6.86 8.35
N LEU A 38 -8.54 7.83 8.68
CA LEU A 38 -7.45 8.26 7.81
C LEU A 38 -6.32 7.21 7.78
N CYS A 39 -6.01 6.57 8.91
CA CYS A 39 -5.08 5.43 8.99
C CYS A 39 -5.59 4.23 8.19
N PHE A 40 -6.91 3.98 8.18
CA PHE A 40 -7.48 2.97 7.30
C PHE A 40 -7.25 3.29 5.82
N ASP A 41 -7.42 4.54 5.41
CA ASP A 41 -7.11 4.97 4.05
C ASP A 41 -5.61 4.85 3.72
N ALA A 42 -4.72 5.08 4.69
CA ALA A 42 -3.28 4.87 4.57
C ALA A 42 -2.92 3.38 4.41
N GLN A 43 -3.47 2.49 5.24
CA GLN A 43 -3.34 1.03 5.10
C GLN A 43 -3.83 0.58 3.72
N GLN A 44 -4.97 1.10 3.29
CA GLN A 44 -5.57 0.81 1.99
C GLN A 44 -4.73 1.30 0.81
N ALA A 45 -3.94 2.36 0.99
CA ALA A 45 -2.99 2.81 -0.01
C ALA A 45 -1.80 1.85 -0.12
N ALA A 46 -1.23 1.43 1.01
CA ALA A 46 -0.14 0.47 1.06
C ALA A 46 -0.57 -0.90 0.47
N GLU A 47 -1.69 -1.46 0.94
CA GLU A 47 -2.20 -2.75 0.48
C GLU A 47 -2.42 -2.78 -1.03
N LYS A 48 -3.07 -1.77 -1.60
CA LYS A 48 -3.32 -1.69 -3.05
C LYS A 48 -2.03 -1.51 -3.86
N SER A 49 -1.04 -0.79 -3.31
CA SER A 49 0.27 -0.62 -3.94
C SER A 49 1.01 -1.96 -4.02
N ILE A 50 1.00 -2.73 -2.94
CA ILE A 50 1.62 -4.06 -2.89
C ILE A 50 0.92 -5.02 -3.86
N LYS A 51 -0.42 -5.04 -3.86
CA LYS A 51 -1.20 -5.85 -4.80
C LYS A 51 -0.97 -5.45 -6.26
N ALA A 52 -0.70 -4.17 -6.54
CA ALA A 52 -0.31 -3.74 -7.88
C ALA A 52 1.02 -4.40 -8.34
N VAL A 53 2.01 -4.48 -7.45
CA VAL A 53 3.29 -5.17 -7.74
C VAL A 53 3.07 -6.68 -7.91
N MET A 54 2.24 -7.30 -7.07
CA MET A 54 1.90 -8.73 -7.22
C MET A 54 1.25 -9.01 -8.58
N ILE A 55 0.31 -8.16 -9.02
CA ILE A 55 -0.32 -8.27 -10.34
C ILE A 55 0.71 -8.11 -11.46
N LEU A 56 1.63 -7.15 -11.35
CA LEU A 56 2.71 -6.94 -12.32
C LEU A 56 3.54 -8.22 -12.50
N LEU A 57 3.82 -8.92 -11.40
CA LEU A 57 4.59 -10.16 -11.37
C LEU A 57 3.75 -11.42 -11.72
N GLY A 58 2.45 -11.26 -12.01
CA GLY A 58 1.55 -12.38 -12.30
C GLY A 58 1.21 -13.25 -11.08
N LEU A 59 1.43 -12.73 -9.86
CA LEU A 59 1.12 -13.43 -8.62
C LEU A 59 -0.36 -13.27 -8.27
N LYS A 60 -0.95 -14.34 -7.73
CA LYS A 60 -2.26 -14.26 -7.06
C LYS A 60 -2.01 -13.77 -5.63
N PHE A 61 -2.77 -12.79 -5.18
CA PHE A 61 -2.76 -12.38 -3.77
C PHE A 61 -3.89 -13.07 -3.00
N PRO A 62 -3.69 -13.39 -1.71
CA PRO A 62 -4.72 -13.93 -0.83
C PRO A 62 -5.78 -12.87 -0.54
N TYR A 63 -7.00 -13.32 -0.24
CA TYR A 63 -8.07 -12.46 0.29
C TYR A 63 -7.76 -12.10 1.77
N THR A 64 -6.72 -11.31 1.98
CA THR A 64 -6.27 -10.79 3.27
C THR A 64 -6.02 -9.28 3.17
N HIS A 65 -6.10 -8.63 4.33
CA HIS A 65 -5.73 -7.22 4.56
C HIS A 65 -4.38 -7.09 5.29
N ASP A 66 -3.77 -8.22 5.62
CA ASP A 66 -2.48 -8.32 6.31
C ASP A 66 -1.33 -7.97 5.36
N ILE A 67 -0.70 -6.81 5.58
CA ILE A 67 0.40 -6.32 4.76
C ILE A 67 1.64 -7.20 4.90
N GLY A 68 1.93 -7.70 6.10
CA GLY A 68 3.06 -8.59 6.36
C GLY A 68 2.98 -9.86 5.50
N LYS A 69 1.79 -10.47 5.42
CA LYS A 69 1.56 -11.64 4.54
C LYS A 69 1.71 -11.33 3.06
N LEU A 70 1.36 -10.12 2.61
CA LEU A 70 1.55 -9.73 1.22
C LEU A 70 3.05 -9.56 0.88
N PHE A 71 3.82 -8.97 1.81
CA PHE A 71 5.27 -8.88 1.67
C PHE A 71 5.95 -10.25 1.68
N GLU A 72 5.55 -11.14 2.59
CA GLU A 72 6.06 -12.52 2.64
C GLU A 72 5.93 -13.22 1.28
N GLN A 73 4.78 -13.10 0.62
CA GLN A 73 4.56 -13.70 -0.69
C GLN A 73 5.44 -13.10 -1.80
N LEU A 74 5.68 -11.78 -1.75
CA LEU A 74 6.60 -11.12 -2.68
C LEU A 74 8.04 -11.58 -2.46
N THR A 75 8.47 -11.70 -1.20
CA THR A 75 9.80 -12.21 -0.84
C THR A 75 9.98 -13.66 -1.30
N VAL A 76 8.98 -14.53 -1.09
CA VAL A 76 8.96 -15.92 -1.62
C VAL A 76 9.04 -15.95 -3.14
N ALA A 77 8.45 -14.97 -3.84
CA ALA A 77 8.54 -14.82 -5.29
C ALA A 77 9.87 -14.19 -5.77
N GLY A 78 10.82 -13.89 -4.86
CA GLY A 78 12.14 -13.38 -5.18
C GLY A 78 12.25 -11.85 -5.24
N VAL A 79 11.26 -11.11 -4.75
CA VAL A 79 11.32 -9.64 -4.66
C VAL A 79 12.08 -9.24 -3.40
N THR A 80 13.13 -8.44 -3.56
CA THR A 80 13.83 -7.84 -2.41
C THR A 80 13.05 -6.63 -1.91
N ILE A 81 12.62 -6.69 -0.66
CA ILE A 81 11.96 -5.59 0.04
C ILE A 81 12.93 -5.08 1.12
N SER A 82 13.17 -3.77 1.16
CA SER A 82 14.04 -3.20 2.19
C SER A 82 13.32 -3.12 3.54
N PRO A 83 14.04 -3.14 4.67
CA PRO A 83 13.45 -3.02 6.01
C PRO A 83 12.54 -1.79 6.15
N ASP A 84 12.93 -0.66 5.53
CA ASP A 84 12.13 0.56 5.54
C ASP A 84 10.74 0.37 4.91
N ILE A 85 10.62 -0.44 3.84
CA ILE A 85 9.34 -0.72 3.19
C ILE A 85 8.57 -1.80 3.97
N GLU A 86 9.28 -2.79 4.50
CA GLU A 86 8.71 -3.87 5.31
C GLU A 86 8.07 -3.36 6.60
N SER A 87 8.56 -2.25 7.15
CA SER A 87 7.99 -1.57 8.32
C SER A 87 6.51 -1.18 8.15
N ALA A 88 6.04 -1.05 6.90
CA ALA A 88 4.62 -0.82 6.62
C ALA A 88 3.70 -1.99 7.02
N ALA A 89 4.24 -3.15 7.41
CA ALA A 89 3.46 -4.22 8.03
C ALA A 89 2.65 -3.74 9.25
N ALA A 90 3.18 -2.77 10.01
CA ALA A 90 2.52 -2.14 11.16
C ALA A 90 1.18 -1.49 10.82
N LEU A 91 0.97 -1.08 9.56
CA LEU A 91 -0.33 -0.54 9.09
C LEU A 91 -1.49 -1.54 9.24
N THR A 92 -1.20 -2.84 9.36
CA THR A 92 -2.22 -3.87 9.61
C THR A 92 -2.84 -3.71 11.00
N GLU A 93 -2.03 -3.38 12.01
CA GLU A 93 -2.46 -3.25 13.40
C GLU A 93 -3.31 -1.99 13.58
N TYR A 94 -2.85 -0.86 13.02
CA TYR A 94 -3.61 0.40 12.98
C TYR A 94 -5.00 0.25 12.35
N ALA A 95 -5.17 -0.68 11.42
CA ALA A 95 -6.42 -0.89 10.72
C ALA A 95 -7.39 -1.86 11.42
N VAL A 96 -6.95 -2.64 12.41
CA VAL A 96 -7.77 -3.70 13.03
C VAL A 96 -8.14 -3.37 14.48
N GLU A 97 -7.19 -2.93 15.30
CA GLU A 97 -7.43 -2.79 16.74
C GLU A 97 -8.19 -1.52 17.10
N THR A 98 -8.08 -0.47 16.29
CA THR A 98 -8.57 0.87 16.64
C THR A 98 -10.01 1.14 16.19
N ARG A 99 -10.64 0.22 15.45
CA ARG A 99 -11.96 0.44 14.83
C ARG A 99 -13.16 0.27 15.75
N TYR A 100 -12.99 -0.33 16.93
CA TYR A 100 -14.09 -0.56 17.86
C TYR A 100 -13.97 0.40 19.05
N PRO A 101 -14.92 1.36 19.19
CA PRO A 101 -14.95 2.24 20.36
C PRO A 101 -14.87 1.44 21.65
N GLY A 102 -13.85 1.71 22.48
CA GLY A 102 -13.64 1.06 23.78
C GLY A 102 -12.72 -0.16 23.78
N TRP A 103 -12.18 -0.58 22.63
CA TRP A 103 -11.16 -1.63 22.54
C TRP A 103 -9.84 -1.01 22.09
N GLY A 104 -9.08 -0.41 23.02
CA GLY A 104 -7.76 0.18 22.76
C GLY A 104 -7.67 1.68 23.03
N GLU A 105 -6.46 2.22 22.95
CA GLU A 105 -6.22 3.65 22.98
C GLU A 105 -6.58 4.27 21.61
N PRO A 106 -7.20 5.47 21.58
CA PRO A 106 -7.45 6.16 20.32
C PRO A 106 -6.15 6.45 19.58
N VAL A 107 -6.19 6.40 18.25
CA VAL A 107 -5.04 6.77 17.42
C VAL A 107 -4.69 8.24 17.65
N THR A 108 -3.42 8.50 17.88
CA THR A 108 -2.86 9.83 18.02
C THR A 108 -2.55 10.46 16.65
N GLU A 109 -2.42 11.78 16.62
CA GLU A 109 -2.01 12.47 15.39
C GLU A 109 -0.61 12.04 14.91
N ASP A 110 0.28 11.70 15.83
CA ASP A 110 1.65 11.28 15.51
C ASP A 110 1.68 9.88 14.88
N GLU A 111 0.90 8.93 15.42
CA GLU A 111 0.71 7.61 14.80
C GLU A 111 0.08 7.72 13.40
N TYR A 112 -0.87 8.64 13.21
CA TYR A 112 -1.42 8.94 11.89
C TYR A 112 -0.37 9.47 10.91
N LYS A 113 0.51 10.39 11.35
CA LYS A 113 1.61 10.91 10.53
C LYS A 113 2.62 9.82 10.18
N GLU A 114 2.89 8.90 11.10
CA GLU A 114 3.70 7.72 10.84
C GLU A 114 3.03 6.83 9.78
N ALA A 115 1.73 6.56 9.93
CA ALA A 115 0.97 5.76 8.96
C ALA A 115 1.00 6.35 7.54
N LEU A 116 0.88 7.69 7.42
CA LEU A 116 1.07 8.38 6.13
C LEU A 116 2.47 8.17 5.56
N THR A 117 3.49 8.29 6.40
CA THR A 117 4.89 8.11 5.98
C THR A 117 5.12 6.71 5.42
N LEU A 118 4.64 5.68 6.12
CA LEU A 118 4.71 4.28 5.69
C LEU A 118 3.95 4.05 4.38
N ALA A 119 2.72 4.54 4.28
CA ALA A 119 1.89 4.39 3.09
C ALA A 119 2.53 5.08 1.86
N CYS A 120 3.12 6.27 2.05
CA CYS A 120 3.84 6.99 1.01
C CYS A 120 5.05 6.19 0.51
N ALA A 121 5.86 5.66 1.44
CA ALA A 121 7.05 4.87 1.09
C ALA A 121 6.69 3.63 0.25
N VAL A 122 5.64 2.91 0.62
CA VAL A 122 5.15 1.74 -0.15
C VAL A 122 4.61 2.16 -1.52
N LEU A 123 3.87 3.26 -1.60
CA LEU A 123 3.33 3.77 -2.86
C LEU A 123 4.45 4.18 -3.83
N ASP A 124 5.48 4.85 -3.34
CA ASP A 124 6.66 5.25 -4.11
C ASP A 124 7.46 4.03 -4.58
N TRP A 125 7.68 3.06 -3.68
CA TRP A 125 8.31 1.80 -4.02
C TRP A 125 7.55 1.07 -5.13
N ALA A 126 6.24 0.89 -5.00
CA ALA A 126 5.41 0.21 -5.99
C ALA A 126 5.40 0.96 -7.34
N THR A 127 5.41 2.30 -7.31
CA THR A 127 5.50 3.14 -8.50
C THR A 127 6.80 2.85 -9.25
N LYS A 128 7.94 2.80 -8.54
CA LYS A 128 9.25 2.47 -9.14
C LYS A 128 9.25 1.09 -9.79
N GLN A 129 8.69 0.07 -9.12
CA GLN A 129 8.59 -1.28 -9.68
C GLN A 129 7.84 -1.29 -11.02
N ILE A 130 6.72 -0.58 -11.11
CA ILE A 130 5.88 -0.55 -12.32
C ILE A 130 6.55 0.27 -13.45
N THR A 131 7.23 1.37 -13.13
CA THR A 131 7.92 2.18 -14.14
C THR A 131 9.20 1.54 -14.67
N SER A 132 9.95 0.81 -13.84
CA SER A 132 11.19 0.11 -14.26
C SER A 132 10.93 -1.03 -15.26
N THR A 133 9.68 -1.47 -15.40
CA THR A 133 9.26 -2.47 -16.39
C THR A 133 8.84 -1.90 -17.74
N GLU A 134 8.86 -0.56 -17.94
CA GLU A 134 8.65 0.03 -19.25
C GLU A 134 9.94 -0.06 -20.09
N PRO A 135 9.89 -0.53 -21.35
CA PRO A 135 10.99 -0.30 -22.27
C PRO A 135 11.17 1.22 -22.45
N PRO A 136 12.40 1.74 -22.56
CA PRO A 136 12.61 3.16 -22.80
C PRO A 136 11.82 3.59 -24.03
N LEU A 137 11.08 4.70 -23.91
CA LEU A 137 10.36 5.30 -25.02
C LEU A 137 11.37 5.57 -26.13
N VAL A 138 11.35 4.76 -27.18
CA VAL A 138 12.11 5.04 -28.41
C VAL A 138 11.43 6.25 -29.02
N GLY A 139 12.09 7.41 -28.89
CA GLY A 139 11.65 8.65 -29.54
C GLY A 139 11.57 8.44 -31.04
N THR A 140 10.37 8.67 -31.58
CA THR A 140 10.12 8.86 -33.02
C THR A 140 10.50 10.26 -33.44
#